data_AF-A0A7J8UC30-F1
#
_entry.id   AF-A0A7J8UC30-F1
#
_cell.length_a   1.000
_cell.length_b   1.000
_cell.length_c   1.000
_cell.angle_alpha   90.00
_cell.angle_beta   90.00
_cell.angle_gamma   90.00
#
_symmetry.space_group_name_H-M   'P 1'
#
loop_
_entity.id
_entity.type
_entity.pdbx_description
1 polymer ?
#
loop_
_entity_poly.entity_id
_entity_poly.type
_entity_poly.pdbx_seq_one_letter_code
_entity_poly.pdbx_strand_id
1 'polypeptide(L)'
;MGSTSTKIKLRTSDQKVFKVEEAVVVDQNTLFDLILAANCLKIESLLDLTCQTIANMIKAKRPEEIRTTFNIKNDYTLEAEEGVRREKKWAFDMLGI
;
A
#
# COMPACT_ATOMS: atom_id res chain seq x y z
N MET A 1 19.07 25.73 5.88
CA MET A 1 19.49 24.33 5.65
C MET A 1 18.63 23.80 4.53
N GLY A 2 19.19 23.54 3.35
CA GLY A 2 18.40 23.09 2.20
C GLY A 2 17.94 21.66 2.42
N SER A 3 16.62 21.45 2.50
CA SER A 3 16.05 20.10 2.46
C SER A 3 16.46 19.44 1.15
N THR A 4 17.33 18.44 1.20
CA THR A 4 17.65 17.62 0.03
C THR A 4 16.52 16.62 -0.18
N SER A 5 15.55 16.97 -1.03
CA SER A 5 14.52 16.03 -1.49
C SER A 5 15.17 14.90 -2.30
N THR A 6 15.17 13.69 -1.76
CA THR A 6 15.52 12.46 -2.49
C THR A 6 14.48 12.23 -3.59
N LYS A 7 14.93 12.01 -4.83
CA LYS A 7 14.05 11.70 -5.96
C LYS A 7 14.17 10.22 -6.30
N ILE A 8 13.05 9.50 -6.22
CA ILE A 8 12.95 8.10 -6.61
C ILE A 8 12.47 8.00 -8.06
N LYS A 9 13.09 7.08 -8.80
CA LYS A 9 12.65 6.69 -10.14
C LYS A 9 11.70 5.52 -10.00
N LEU A 10 10.43 5.75 -10.30
CA LEU A 10 9.45 4.70 -10.44
C LEU A 10 9.38 4.30 -11.92
N ARG A 11 9.38 3.00 -12.18
CA ARG A 11 9.20 2.45 -13.52
C ARG A 11 7.87 1.71 -13.56
N THR A 12 7.08 2.02 -14.55
CA THR A 12 5.80 1.37 -14.84
C THR A 12 5.98 0.13 -15.72
N SER A 13 4.94 -0.69 -15.83
CA SER A 13 4.94 -1.93 -16.63
C SER A 13 5.20 -1.67 -18.13
N ASP A 14 4.76 -0.53 -18.66
CA ASP A 14 5.03 -0.07 -20.03
C ASP A 14 6.37 0.65 -20.20
N GLN A 15 7.30 0.44 -19.25
CA GLN A 15 8.64 1.02 -19.20
C GLN A 15 8.70 2.55 -19.07
N LYS A 16 7.58 3.25 -18.85
CA LYS A 16 7.63 4.69 -18.55
C LYS A 16 8.25 4.93 -17.19
N VAL A 17 9.13 5.93 -17.12
CA VAL A 17 9.86 6.30 -15.90
C VAL A 17 9.33 7.61 -15.36
N PHE A 18 8.86 7.58 -14.12
CA PHE A 18 8.44 8.76 -13.36
C PHE A 18 9.50 9.09 -12.32
N LYS A 19 9.85 10.37 -12.20
CA LYS A 19 10.67 10.87 -11.08
C LYS A 19 9.73 11.51 -10.08
N VAL A 20 9.62 10.90 -8.92
CA VAL A 20 8.77 11.40 -7.83
C VAL A 20 9.68 11.71 -6.65
N GLU A 21 9.33 12.72 -5.86
CA GLU A 21 10.02 12.93 -4.60
C GLU A 21 9.70 11.76 -3.67
N GLU A 22 10.68 11.27 -2.92
CA GLU A 22 10.50 10.19 -1.96
C GLU A 22 9.37 10.53 -0.97
N ALA A 23 9.31 11.80 -0.53
CA ALA A 23 8.25 12.32 0.32
C ALA A 23 6.84 12.17 -0.27
N VAL A 24 6.68 12.20 -1.61
CA VAL A 24 5.38 12.04 -2.29
C VAL A 24 4.88 10.60 -2.23
N VAL A 25 5.79 9.62 -2.15
CA VAL A 25 5.43 8.21 -1.97
C VAL A 25 5.23 7.86 -0.48
N VAL A 26 5.85 8.64 0.41
CA VAL A 26 5.74 8.45 1.86
C VAL A 26 4.44 9.04 2.42
N ASP A 27 3.86 10.08 1.80
CA ASP A 27 2.57 10.62 2.20
C ASP A 27 1.40 9.79 1.62
N GLN A 28 0.69 9.06 2.50
CA GLN A 28 -0.42 8.18 2.12
C GLN A 28 -1.56 8.92 1.43
N ASN A 29 -1.87 10.15 1.87
CA ASN A 29 -2.90 10.97 1.27
C ASN A 29 -2.59 11.25 -0.20
N THR A 30 -1.36 11.67 -0.49
CA THR A 30 -0.90 11.90 -1.86
C THR A 30 -0.89 10.61 -2.70
N LEU A 31 -0.56 9.45 -2.10
CA LEU A 31 -0.63 8.16 -2.79
C LEU A 31 -2.08 7.80 -3.17
N PHE A 32 -3.05 8.03 -2.28
CA PHE A 32 -4.47 7.80 -2.57
C PHE A 32 -5.00 8.75 -3.65
N ASP A 33 -4.64 10.04 -3.58
CA ASP A 33 -5.00 11.01 -4.61
C ASP A 33 -4.40 10.64 -5.97
N LEU A 34 -3.18 10.10 -5.98
CA LEU A 34 -2.53 9.62 -7.19
C LEU A 34 -3.22 8.39 -7.81
N ILE A 35 -3.72 7.46 -6.98
CA ILE A 35 -4.54 6.32 -7.42
C ILE A 35 -5.84 6.82 -8.05
N LEU A 36 -6.53 7.75 -7.39
CA LEU A 36 -7.77 8.33 -7.89
C LEU A 36 -7.55 9.07 -9.21
N ALA A 37 -6.48 9.87 -9.31
CA ALA A 37 -6.10 10.57 -10.53
C ALA A 37 -5.76 9.60 -11.67
N ALA A 38 -4.98 8.54 -11.38
CA ALA A 38 -4.62 7.52 -12.36
C ALA A 38 -5.86 6.78 -12.90
N ASN A 39 -6.79 6.42 -12.01
CA ASN A 39 -8.06 5.79 -12.39
C ASN A 39 -8.95 6.74 -13.22
N CYS A 40 -9.05 8.01 -12.82
CA CYS A 40 -9.85 9.02 -13.53
C CYS A 40 -9.31 9.29 -14.95
N LEU A 41 -8.00 9.42 -15.10
CA LEU A 41 -7.33 9.65 -16.37
C LEU A 41 -7.12 8.37 -17.20
N LYS A 42 -7.56 7.21 -16.70
CA LYS A 42 -7.37 5.88 -17.30
C LYS A 42 -5.91 5.56 -17.65
N ILE A 43 -4.99 5.93 -16.77
CA ILE A 43 -3.56 5.62 -16.91
C ILE A 43 -3.30 4.30 -16.17
N GLU A 44 -3.55 3.19 -16.84
CA GLU A 44 -3.43 1.83 -16.28
C GLU A 44 -2.05 1.60 -15.64
N SER A 45 -0.98 2.03 -16.29
CA SER A 45 0.37 1.76 -15.80
C SER A 45 0.76 2.54 -14.54
N LEU A 46 0.12 3.69 -14.30
CA LEU A 46 0.26 4.46 -13.05
C LEU A 46 -0.63 3.88 -11.94
N LEU A 47 -1.83 3.40 -12.30
CA LEU A 47 -2.70 2.68 -11.38
C LEU A 47 -2.03 1.40 -10.88
N ASP A 48 -1.46 0.60 -11.79
CA ASP A 48 -0.71 -0.61 -11.44
C ASP A 48 0.45 -0.33 -10.48
N LEU A 49 1.24 0.70 -10.77
CA LEU A 49 2.40 1.09 -9.96
C LEU A 49 1.98 1.52 -8.54
N THR A 50 0.92 2.31 -8.42
CA THR A 50 0.42 2.78 -7.13
C THR A 50 -0.23 1.65 -6.34
N CYS A 51 -1.02 0.78 -6.99
CA CYS A 51 -1.54 -0.45 -6.39
C CYS A 51 -0.43 -1.39 -5.91
N GLN A 52 0.65 -1.56 -6.69
CA GLN A 52 1.81 -2.37 -6.32
C GLN A 52 2.53 -1.79 -5.09
N THR A 53 2.59 -0.45 -4.99
CA THR A 53 3.18 0.24 -3.84
C THR A 53 2.38 -0.04 -2.57
N ILE A 54 1.06 0.08 -2.61
CA ILE A 54 0.18 -0.29 -1.49
C ILE A 54 0.32 -1.78 -1.14
N ALA A 55 0.34 -2.65 -2.15
CA ALA A 55 0.53 -4.09 -1.93
C ALA A 55 1.85 -4.39 -1.20
N ASN A 56 2.94 -3.70 -1.54
CA ASN A 56 4.22 -3.82 -0.86
C ASN A 56 4.18 -3.29 0.59
N MET A 57 3.38 -2.25 0.86
CA MET A 57 3.19 -1.73 2.23
C MET A 57 2.37 -2.67 3.12
N ILE A 58 1.51 -3.51 2.54
CA ILE A 58 0.68 -4.51 3.24
C ILE A 58 1.45 -5.82 3.40
N LYS A 59 2.29 -6.16 2.42
CA LYS A 59 3.05 -7.42 2.40
C LYS A 59 3.88 -7.56 3.67
N ALA A 60 3.82 -8.75 4.26
CA ALA A 60 4.54 -9.14 5.46
C ALA A 60 4.25 -8.32 6.74
N LYS A 61 3.13 -7.55 6.77
CA LYS A 61 2.64 -6.91 8.00
C LYS A 61 1.51 -7.70 8.63
N ARG A 62 1.39 -7.60 9.96
CA ARG A 62 0.27 -8.18 10.69
C ARG A 62 -1.01 -7.34 10.48
N PRO A 63 -2.22 -7.96 10.55
CA PRO A 63 -3.48 -7.24 10.38
C PRO A 63 -3.62 -6.01 11.28
N GLU A 64 -3.09 -6.06 12.49
CA GLU A 64 -3.09 -4.94 13.44
C GLU A 64 -2.23 -3.78 12.95
N GLU A 65 -1.02 -4.08 12.44
CA GLU A 65 -0.11 -3.08 11.89
C GLU A 65 -0.67 -2.44 10.62
N ILE A 66 -1.35 -3.22 9.78
CA ILE A 66 -2.05 -2.73 8.58
C ILE A 66 -3.17 -1.78 9.01
N ARG A 67 -4.00 -2.17 9.98
CA ARG A 67 -5.10 -1.34 10.49
C ARG A 67 -4.59 0.00 11.03
N THR A 68 -3.50 -0.02 11.82
CA THR A 68 -2.87 1.22 12.31
C THR A 68 -2.29 2.04 11.17
N THR A 69 -1.57 1.41 10.25
CA THR A 69 -0.91 2.10 9.12
C THR A 69 -1.93 2.82 8.23
N PHE A 70 -3.06 2.19 7.92
CA PHE A 70 -4.09 2.74 7.03
C PHE A 70 -5.24 3.42 7.78
N ASN A 71 -5.10 3.60 9.11
CA ASN A 71 -6.12 4.19 9.97
C ASN A 71 -7.52 3.52 9.81
N ILE A 72 -7.54 2.20 9.68
CA ILE A 72 -8.73 1.36 9.49
C ILE A 72 -9.24 0.91 10.86
N LYS A 73 -10.52 1.19 11.15
CA LYS A 73 -11.19 0.69 12.36
C LYS A 73 -11.49 -0.80 12.22
N ASN A 74 -11.14 -1.60 13.23
CA ASN A 74 -11.60 -2.98 13.32
C ASN A 74 -13.11 -3.02 13.60
N ASP A 75 -13.88 -3.60 12.70
CA ASP A 75 -15.33 -3.77 12.79
C ASP A 75 -15.75 -5.19 13.19
N TYR A 76 -14.78 -6.10 13.37
CA TYR A 76 -15.05 -7.44 13.89
C TYR A 76 -15.30 -7.43 15.40
N THR A 77 -16.27 -8.22 15.84
CA THR A 77 -16.34 -8.69 17.22
C THR A 77 -15.19 -9.66 17.50
N LEU A 78 -14.73 -9.75 18.75
CA LEU A 78 -13.63 -10.65 19.15
C LEU A 78 -13.82 -12.09 18.65
N GLU A 79 -15.01 -12.65 18.82
CA GLU A 79 -15.33 -14.02 18.40
C GLU A 79 -15.23 -14.21 16.87
N ALA A 80 -15.73 -13.24 16.10
CA ALA A 80 -15.64 -13.25 14.65
C ALA A 80 -14.20 -13.09 14.16
N GLU A 81 -13.39 -12.22 14.79
CA GLU A 81 -11.98 -12.05 14.45
C GLU A 81 -11.17 -13.33 14.73
N GLU A 82 -11.43 -13.99 15.86
CA GLU A 82 -10.82 -15.28 16.16
C GLU A 82 -11.26 -16.37 15.17
N GLY A 83 -12.54 -16.39 14.78
CA GLY A 83 -13.05 -17.29 13.74
C GLY A 83 -12.30 -17.14 12.43
N VAL A 84 -12.18 -15.90 11.94
CA VAL A 84 -11.44 -15.58 10.71
C VAL A 84 -9.95 -15.93 10.86
N ARG A 85 -9.32 -15.65 12.01
CA ARG A 85 -7.91 -16.00 12.24
C ARG A 85 -7.67 -17.51 12.26
N ARG A 86 -8.62 -18.31 12.80
CA ARG A 86 -8.56 -19.77 12.74
C ARG A 86 -8.72 -20.29 11.31
N GLU A 87 -9.70 -19.79 10.55
CA GLU A 87 -9.93 -20.21 9.17
C GLU A 87 -8.81 -19.82 8.22
N LYS A 88 -8.21 -18.63 8.44
CA LYS A 88 -7.14 -18.09 7.60
C LYS A 88 -5.75 -18.40 8.14
N LYS A 89 -5.62 -19.31 9.10
CA LYS A 89 -4.34 -19.71 9.71
C LYS A 89 -3.28 -20.10 8.66
N TRP A 90 -3.70 -20.78 7.59
CA TRP A 90 -2.83 -21.15 6.47
C TRP A 90 -2.09 -19.98 5.83
N ALA A 91 -2.68 -18.78 5.83
CA ALA A 91 -2.05 -17.59 5.25
C ALA A 91 -0.93 -17.03 6.16
N PHE A 92 -1.04 -17.24 7.47
CA PHE A 92 -0.01 -16.85 8.45
C PHE A 92 1.14 -17.87 8.47
N ASP A 93 0.81 -19.17 8.45
CA ASP A 93 1.79 -20.26 8.44
C ASP A 93 2.64 -20.27 7.14
N MET A 94 2.04 -19.97 5.98
CA MET A 94 2.74 -19.89 4.68
C MET A 94 3.67 -18.67 4.55
N LEU A 95 3.40 -17.59 5.28
CA LEU A 95 4.21 -16.36 5.24
C LEU A 95 5.31 -16.36 6.30
N GLY A 96 5.31 -17.33 7.23
CA GLY A 96 6.31 -17.47 8.29
C GLY A 96 6.24 -16.36 9.35
N ILE A 97 5.05 -15.82 9.62
CA ILE A 97 4.80 -14.70 10.56
C ILE A 97 3.86 -15.12 11.70
#